data_AF-A0A1V4S9Q9-F1
#
_entry.id   AF-A0A1V4S9Q9-F1
#
_cell.length_a   1.000
_cell.length_b   1.000
_cell.length_c   1.000
_cell.angle_alpha   90.00
_cell.angle_beta   90.00
_cell.angle_gamma   90.00
#
_symmetry.space_group_name_H-M   'P 1'
#
loop_
_entity.id
_entity.type
_entity.pdbx_description
1 polymer ?
#
loop_
_entity_poly.entity_id
_entity_poly.type
_entity_poly.pdbx_seq_one_letter_code
_entity_poly.pdbx_strand_id
1 'polypeptide(L)'
;MYNPKDIIDAVAANVRKTRGPFGIPKCMDNTWWKKMPLKWEGDALLFTGLMYQFNPYIEESTKVLEKFEGTKFGNFLSGTAKYVPSRLSGIGLALKTSGKEKKRANKILQDIATLLIKSNVDFYYKPKLDDYSGILLYDLGDQESFIKHAKYVAGRLKKAGVRKIITVDPHTTYALKVLYPEVTGETFDVKAYFEVLNLQSSNGAGGVHVTLHDPCFYGRYLELSDVPRKVLSNVGVTVDGIRKNGPVYYPFELKLKEKEKNDGRNRRKGFLCCYSCSRRCGKGFTPIYTS
;
A
#
# COMPACT_ATOMS: atom_id res chain seq x y z
N MET A 1 16.02 -23.16 -1.51
CA MET A 1 15.64 -21.75 -1.32
C MET A 1 15.44 -21.14 -2.70
N TYR A 2 14.28 -20.56 -2.97
CA TYR A 2 14.03 -19.88 -4.25
C TYR A 2 15.02 -18.73 -4.45
N ASN A 3 15.49 -18.52 -5.68
CA ASN A 3 16.33 -17.36 -5.98
C ASN A 3 15.43 -16.11 -5.95
N PRO A 4 15.69 -15.13 -5.07
CA PRO A 4 14.88 -13.91 -5.00
C PRO A 4 14.75 -13.22 -6.36
N LYS A 5 15.79 -13.28 -7.20
CA LYS A 5 15.80 -12.71 -8.54
C LYS A 5 14.67 -13.25 -9.43
N ASP A 6 14.34 -14.53 -9.33
CA ASP A 6 13.29 -15.14 -10.15
C ASP A 6 11.90 -14.58 -9.79
N ILE A 7 11.68 -14.29 -8.51
CA ILE A 7 10.43 -13.66 -8.02
C ILE A 7 10.35 -12.23 -8.54
N ILE A 8 11.45 -11.47 -8.46
CA ILE A 8 11.54 -10.09 -8.96
C ILE A 8 11.25 -10.05 -10.47
N ASP A 9 11.93 -10.90 -11.23
CA ASP A 9 11.78 -10.98 -12.69
C ASP A 9 10.34 -11.38 -13.08
N ALA A 10 9.71 -12.29 -12.33
CA ALA A 10 8.32 -12.69 -12.56
C ALA A 10 7.33 -11.54 -12.28
N VAL A 11 7.49 -10.83 -11.15
CA VAL A 11 6.66 -9.67 -10.80
C VAL A 11 6.84 -8.57 -11.84
N ALA A 12 8.07 -8.23 -12.22
CA ALA A 12 8.37 -7.25 -13.25
C ALA A 12 7.81 -7.63 -14.62
N ALA A 13 7.91 -8.90 -15.01
CA ALA A 13 7.30 -9.41 -16.24
C ALA A 13 5.77 -9.27 -16.23
N ASN A 14 5.11 -9.57 -15.10
CA ASN A 14 3.67 -9.42 -14.96
C ASN A 14 3.27 -7.94 -15.03
N VAL A 15 3.93 -7.04 -14.30
CA VAL A 15 3.62 -5.60 -14.35
C VAL A 15 3.77 -5.06 -15.78
N ARG A 16 4.82 -5.46 -16.51
CA ARG A 16 5.00 -5.05 -17.92
C ARG A 16 3.86 -5.53 -18.82
N LYS A 17 3.38 -6.76 -18.65
CA LYS A 17 2.38 -7.40 -19.52
C LYS A 17 0.94 -7.04 -19.17
N THR A 18 0.62 -6.94 -17.89
CA THR A 18 -0.77 -6.84 -17.39
C THR A 18 -1.02 -5.60 -16.54
N ARG A 19 0.01 -4.78 -16.26
CA ARG A 19 -0.06 -3.61 -15.37
C ARG A 19 -0.40 -3.96 -13.92
N GLY A 20 -0.22 -5.22 -13.53
CA GLY A 20 -0.38 -5.71 -12.16
C GLY A 20 0.64 -6.81 -11.86
N PRO A 21 1.02 -7.02 -10.59
CA PRO A 21 2.12 -7.89 -10.20
C PRO A 21 1.82 -9.39 -10.34
N PHE A 22 0.53 -9.79 -10.40
CA PHE A 22 0.12 -11.21 -10.38
C PHE A 22 -0.47 -11.71 -11.70
N GLY A 23 -0.46 -10.90 -12.76
CA GLY A 23 -1.05 -11.31 -14.05
C GLY A 23 -2.57 -11.43 -14.05
N ILE A 24 -3.24 -11.05 -12.96
CA ILE A 24 -4.70 -11.13 -12.80
C ILE A 24 -5.36 -10.05 -13.67
N PRO A 25 -6.42 -10.39 -14.43
CA PRO A 25 -7.19 -9.39 -15.16
C PRO A 25 -7.87 -8.39 -14.20
N LYS A 26 -7.83 -7.09 -14.54
CA LYS A 26 -8.44 -6.03 -13.72
C LYS A 26 -9.91 -6.24 -13.37
N CYS A 27 -10.66 -6.95 -14.22
CA CYS A 27 -12.07 -7.25 -13.98
C CYS A 27 -12.31 -8.28 -12.86
N MET A 28 -11.28 -9.03 -12.46
CA MET A 28 -11.35 -10.07 -11.44
C MET A 28 -10.85 -9.59 -10.07
N ASP A 29 -9.91 -8.66 -10.02
CA ASP A 29 -9.33 -8.14 -8.77
C ASP A 29 -9.99 -6.83 -8.30
N ASN A 30 -10.35 -5.91 -9.21
CA ASN A 30 -10.90 -4.60 -8.85
C ASN A 30 -12.43 -4.53 -8.98
N THR A 31 -13.12 -5.11 -8.00
CA THR A 31 -14.60 -5.22 -7.99
C THR A 31 -15.29 -4.60 -6.78
N TRP A 32 -14.53 -4.10 -5.80
CA TRP A 32 -15.05 -3.58 -4.52
C TRP A 32 -16.09 -2.46 -4.69
N TRP A 33 -15.88 -1.59 -5.68
CA TRP A 33 -16.67 -0.40 -5.98
C TRP A 33 -18.08 -0.69 -6.50
N LYS A 34 -18.33 -1.89 -7.05
CA LYS A 34 -19.62 -2.24 -7.69
C LYS A 34 -20.82 -2.20 -6.74
N LYS A 35 -20.57 -2.24 -5.42
CA LYS A 35 -21.60 -2.24 -4.37
C LYS A 35 -21.68 -0.91 -3.62
N MET A 36 -21.02 0.14 -4.11
CA MET A 36 -20.91 1.42 -3.44
C MET A 36 -21.55 2.52 -4.29
N PRO A 37 -22.24 3.50 -3.67
CA PRO A 37 -22.82 4.64 -4.38
C PRO A 37 -21.76 5.70 -4.69
N LEU A 38 -20.74 5.34 -5.47
CA LEU A 38 -19.62 6.24 -5.79
C LEU A 38 -19.96 7.12 -6.99
N LYS A 39 -19.58 8.40 -6.90
CA LYS A 39 -19.65 9.32 -8.03
C LYS A 39 -18.59 8.97 -9.09
N TRP A 40 -18.90 9.26 -10.35
CA TRP A 40 -17.96 9.18 -11.46
C TRP A 40 -17.15 10.47 -11.63
N GLU A 41 -17.55 11.58 -11.00
CA GLU A 41 -16.89 12.90 -11.05
C GLU A 41 -16.91 13.56 -9.67
N GLY A 42 -15.94 14.43 -9.41
CA GLY A 42 -15.74 15.11 -8.13
C GLY A 42 -14.37 15.77 -8.04
N ASP A 43 -14.07 16.40 -6.91
CA ASP A 43 -12.81 17.14 -6.68
C ASP A 43 -11.56 16.23 -6.59
N ALA A 44 -11.63 15.13 -5.85
CA ALA A 44 -10.50 14.22 -5.65
C ALA A 44 -10.76 12.80 -6.16
N LEU A 45 -9.77 12.21 -6.85
CA LEU A 45 -9.80 10.80 -7.24
C LEU A 45 -9.45 9.92 -6.04
N LEU A 46 -10.33 8.98 -5.67
CA LEU A 46 -9.95 7.89 -4.79
C LEU A 46 -9.09 6.88 -5.58
N PHE A 47 -7.84 6.71 -5.18
CA PHE A 47 -6.86 5.87 -5.83
C PHE A 47 -6.35 4.82 -4.85
N THR A 48 -6.61 3.55 -5.13
CA THR A 48 -6.29 2.45 -4.20
C THR A 48 -4.90 1.88 -4.44
N GLY A 49 -4.30 2.14 -5.61
CA GLY A 49 -3.05 1.51 -6.01
C GLY A 49 -3.13 -0.02 -6.11
N LEU A 50 -4.35 -0.58 -6.04
CA LEU A 50 -4.68 -2.00 -6.04
C LEU A 50 -4.06 -2.84 -4.90
N MET A 51 -3.49 -2.22 -3.87
CA MET A 51 -2.75 -2.94 -2.82
C MET A 51 -3.66 -3.87 -1.99
N TYR A 52 -4.79 -3.37 -1.50
CA TYR A 52 -5.75 -4.22 -0.77
C TYR A 52 -6.31 -5.32 -1.67
N GLN A 53 -6.63 -5.00 -2.93
CA GLN A 53 -7.11 -5.97 -3.92
C GLN A 53 -6.10 -7.08 -4.17
N PHE A 54 -4.80 -6.78 -4.08
CA PHE A 54 -3.73 -7.76 -4.27
C PHE A 54 -3.39 -8.58 -3.02
N ASN A 55 -3.68 -8.09 -1.82
CA ASN A 55 -3.38 -8.79 -0.57
C ASN A 55 -3.79 -10.28 -0.53
N PRO A 56 -5.03 -10.68 -0.87
CA PRO A 56 -5.42 -12.10 -0.82
C PRO A 56 -4.61 -12.97 -1.80
N TYR A 57 -4.15 -12.41 -2.91
CA TYR A 57 -3.33 -13.12 -3.90
C TYR A 57 -1.86 -13.22 -3.46
N ILE A 58 -1.34 -12.20 -2.77
CA ILE A 58 -0.03 -12.26 -2.11
C ILE A 58 -0.04 -13.43 -1.12
N GLU A 59 -1.00 -13.47 -0.20
CA GLU A 59 -1.11 -14.53 0.82
C GLU A 59 -1.30 -15.93 0.22
N GLU A 60 -2.06 -16.07 -0.86
CA GLU A 60 -2.21 -17.36 -1.53
C GLU A 60 -0.92 -17.76 -2.25
N SER A 61 -0.26 -16.82 -2.92
CA SER A 61 1.01 -17.07 -3.61
C SER A 61 2.12 -17.48 -2.64
N THR A 62 2.20 -16.88 -1.45
CA THR A 62 3.19 -17.26 -0.44
C THR A 62 2.92 -18.68 0.08
N LYS A 63 1.66 -19.03 0.37
CA LYS A 63 1.27 -20.41 0.75
C LYS A 63 1.62 -21.43 -0.33
N VAL A 64 1.46 -21.07 -1.61
CA VAL A 64 1.87 -21.94 -2.72
C VAL A 64 3.38 -22.13 -2.71
N LEU A 65 4.14 -21.03 -2.62
CA LEU A 65 5.61 -21.08 -2.61
C LEU A 65 6.15 -21.89 -1.43
N GLU A 66 5.63 -21.67 -0.23
CA GLU A 66 6.00 -22.42 0.99
C GLU A 66 5.78 -23.93 0.83
N LYS A 67 4.66 -24.35 0.23
CA LYS A 67 4.35 -25.77 0.01
C LYS A 67 5.31 -26.45 -0.97
N PHE A 68 5.82 -25.72 -1.94
CA PHE A 68 6.72 -26.26 -2.96
C PHE A 68 8.20 -26.06 -2.64
N GLU A 69 8.51 -25.23 -1.64
CA GLU A 69 9.89 -25.00 -1.19
C GLU A 69 10.53 -26.32 -0.73
N GLY A 70 11.72 -26.62 -1.27
CA GLY A 70 12.48 -27.84 -0.91
C GLY A 70 12.02 -29.13 -1.60
N THR A 71 10.98 -29.10 -2.45
CA THR A 71 10.52 -30.27 -3.20
C THR A 71 11.18 -30.39 -4.59
N LYS A 72 11.40 -31.61 -5.09
CA LYS A 72 11.91 -31.84 -6.46
C LYS A 72 11.00 -31.23 -7.53
N PHE A 73 9.69 -31.20 -7.27
CA PHE A 73 8.68 -30.57 -8.13
C PHE A 73 8.79 -29.04 -8.13
N GLY A 74 9.14 -28.40 -7.01
CA GLY A 74 9.38 -26.96 -6.92
C GLY A 74 10.52 -26.47 -7.82
N ASN A 75 11.60 -27.26 -7.93
CA ASN A 75 12.73 -26.97 -8.83
C ASN A 75 12.37 -27.15 -10.32
N PHE A 76 11.46 -28.07 -10.64
CA PHE A 76 10.95 -28.25 -12.01
C PHE A 76 9.98 -27.13 -12.40
N LEU A 77 9.10 -26.73 -11.49
CA LEU A 77 8.16 -25.62 -11.70
C LEU A 77 8.87 -24.29 -11.87
N SER A 78 9.93 -23.99 -11.12
CA SER A 78 10.67 -22.73 -11.28
C SER A 78 11.31 -22.61 -12.67
N GLY A 79 11.87 -23.70 -13.21
CA GLY A 79 12.48 -23.73 -14.55
C GLY A 79 11.48 -23.59 -15.71
N THR A 80 10.24 -24.03 -15.51
CA THR A 80 9.17 -24.02 -16.53
C THR A 80 8.19 -22.86 -16.40
N ALA A 81 8.09 -22.23 -15.21
CA ALA A 81 7.17 -21.12 -14.93
C ALA A 81 7.34 -19.94 -15.89
N LYS A 82 8.57 -19.69 -16.37
CA LYS A 82 8.86 -18.62 -17.35
C LYS A 82 8.12 -18.77 -18.69
N TYR A 83 7.70 -19.98 -19.04
CA TYR A 83 6.95 -20.28 -20.27
C TYR A 83 5.44 -20.21 -20.08
N VAL A 84 4.94 -20.16 -18.85
CA VAL A 84 3.51 -20.04 -18.57
C VAL A 84 3.06 -18.60 -18.81
N PRO A 85 2.03 -18.35 -19.65
CA PRO A 85 1.53 -17.00 -19.86
C PRO A 85 1.06 -16.35 -18.55
N SER A 86 1.49 -15.11 -18.29
CA SER A 86 1.15 -14.35 -17.06
C SER A 86 -0.34 -14.30 -16.75
N ARG A 87 -1.20 -14.21 -17.78
CA ARG A 87 -2.65 -14.21 -17.58
C ARG A 87 -3.20 -15.57 -17.17
N LEU A 88 -2.61 -16.65 -17.67
CA LEU A 88 -3.06 -18.00 -17.34
C LEU A 88 -2.70 -18.33 -15.89
N SER A 89 -1.47 -18.04 -15.47
CA SER A 89 -1.05 -18.19 -14.08
C SER A 89 -1.85 -17.26 -13.15
N GLY A 90 -2.11 -16.02 -13.57
CA GLY A 90 -2.97 -15.08 -12.85
C GLY A 90 -4.40 -15.57 -12.68
N ILE A 91 -5.04 -16.10 -13.73
CA ILE A 91 -6.39 -16.69 -13.64
C ILE A 91 -6.38 -17.91 -12.71
N GLY A 92 -5.39 -18.80 -12.82
CA GLY A 92 -5.25 -19.96 -11.92
C GLY A 92 -5.12 -19.55 -10.46
N LEU A 93 -4.25 -18.58 -10.16
CA LEU A 93 -4.12 -18.01 -8.82
C LEU A 93 -5.43 -17.38 -8.36
N ALA A 94 -6.11 -16.65 -9.25
CA ALA A 94 -7.38 -16.03 -8.93
C ALA A 94 -8.46 -17.05 -8.57
N LEU A 95 -8.56 -18.17 -9.29
CA LEU A 95 -9.53 -19.23 -8.99
C LEU A 95 -9.21 -19.98 -7.69
N LYS A 96 -7.92 -20.17 -7.39
CA LYS A 96 -7.47 -20.81 -6.15
C LYS A 96 -7.68 -19.94 -4.91
N THR A 97 -7.55 -18.63 -5.06
CA THR A 97 -7.63 -17.68 -3.94
C THR A 97 -9.03 -17.63 -3.35
N SER A 98 -9.12 -17.84 -2.04
CA SER A 98 -10.36 -17.87 -1.28
C SER A 98 -11.26 -16.65 -1.55
N GLY A 99 -12.52 -16.90 -1.91
CA GLY A 99 -13.53 -15.85 -2.06
C GLY A 99 -13.80 -15.09 -0.75
N LYS A 100 -13.59 -15.72 0.42
CA LYS A 100 -13.71 -15.07 1.74
C LYS A 100 -12.66 -13.99 1.91
N GLU A 101 -11.39 -14.28 1.59
CA GLU A 101 -10.29 -13.31 1.73
C GLU A 101 -10.45 -12.15 0.74
N LYS A 102 -10.90 -12.43 -0.50
CA LYS A 102 -11.25 -11.36 -1.46
C LYS A 102 -12.36 -10.44 -0.94
N LYS A 103 -13.42 -11.01 -0.34
CA LYS A 103 -14.51 -10.23 0.27
C LYS A 103 -14.00 -9.39 1.44
N ARG A 104 -13.10 -9.93 2.26
CA ARG A 104 -12.47 -9.20 3.38
C ARG A 104 -11.65 -8.01 2.87
N ALA A 105 -10.81 -8.20 1.87
CA ALA A 105 -10.04 -7.13 1.25
C ALA A 105 -10.94 -6.04 0.64
N ASN A 106 -11.97 -6.43 -0.10
CA ASN A 106 -12.94 -5.49 -0.66
C ASN A 106 -13.70 -4.71 0.42
N LYS A 107 -14.03 -5.37 1.54
CA LYS A 107 -14.75 -4.74 2.65
C LYS A 107 -13.98 -3.58 3.26
N ILE A 108 -12.65 -3.69 3.39
CA ILE A 108 -11.81 -2.59 3.90
C ILE A 108 -11.96 -1.34 3.02
N LEU A 109 -11.91 -1.49 1.69
CA LEU A 109 -12.08 -0.38 0.75
C LEU A 109 -13.49 0.21 0.80
N GLN A 110 -14.51 -0.65 0.95
CA GLN A 110 -15.90 -0.23 1.11
C GLN A 110 -16.11 0.56 2.41
N ASP A 111 -15.48 0.13 3.51
CA ASP A 111 -15.53 0.82 4.80
C ASP A 111 -14.83 2.19 4.70
N ILE A 112 -13.66 2.27 4.06
CA ILE A 112 -12.96 3.55 3.81
C ILE A 112 -13.84 4.50 2.98
N ALA A 113 -14.39 4.03 1.86
CA ALA A 113 -15.28 4.84 1.04
C ALA A 113 -16.53 5.30 1.81
N THR A 114 -17.05 4.46 2.70
CA THR A 114 -18.19 4.81 3.58
C THR A 114 -17.81 5.93 4.55
N LEU A 115 -16.61 5.89 5.14
CA LEU A 115 -16.12 6.96 6.02
C LEU A 115 -15.94 8.28 5.27
N LEU A 116 -15.45 8.24 4.03
CA LEU A 116 -15.31 9.42 3.18
C LEU A 116 -16.68 10.04 2.84
N ILE A 117 -17.66 9.21 2.48
CA ILE A 117 -19.05 9.65 2.23
C ILE A 117 -19.66 10.28 3.49
N LYS A 118 -19.53 9.62 4.64
CA LYS A 118 -20.03 10.14 5.93
C LYS A 118 -19.34 11.44 6.37
N SER A 119 -18.09 11.64 5.96
CA SER A 119 -17.34 12.87 6.20
C SER A 119 -17.67 14.00 5.20
N ASN A 120 -18.63 13.78 4.30
CA ASN A 120 -19.01 14.70 3.23
C ASN A 120 -17.83 15.15 2.35
N VAL A 121 -16.87 14.25 2.11
CA VAL A 121 -15.72 14.50 1.23
C VAL A 121 -16.18 14.44 -0.22
N ASP A 122 -15.83 15.45 -1.03
CA ASP A 122 -16.10 15.41 -2.47
C ASP A 122 -15.04 14.60 -3.21
N PHE A 123 -15.32 13.33 -3.42
CA PHE A 123 -14.45 12.41 -4.15
C PHE A 123 -15.22 11.60 -5.18
N TYR A 124 -14.47 11.04 -6.12
CA TYR A 124 -14.98 10.15 -7.14
C TYR A 124 -14.08 8.94 -7.33
N TYR A 125 -14.62 7.90 -7.97
CA TYR A 125 -13.87 6.70 -8.29
C TYR A 125 -14.05 6.31 -9.75
N LYS A 126 -12.95 6.22 -10.50
CA LYS A 126 -12.92 5.70 -11.86
C LYS A 126 -12.05 4.44 -11.92
N PRO A 127 -12.63 3.23 -12.03
CA PRO A 127 -11.86 1.97 -12.07
C PRO A 127 -10.81 1.93 -13.20
N LYS A 128 -11.06 2.66 -14.30
CA LYS A 128 -10.13 2.79 -15.44
C LYS A 128 -8.89 3.64 -15.15
N LEU A 129 -8.92 4.45 -14.09
CA LEU A 129 -7.79 5.30 -13.65
C LEU A 129 -7.08 4.73 -12.42
N ASP A 130 -7.67 3.73 -11.75
CA ASP A 130 -7.07 3.04 -10.60
C ASP A 130 -6.10 1.96 -11.10
N ASP A 131 -4.86 2.38 -11.34
CA ASP A 131 -3.75 1.52 -11.72
C ASP A 131 -2.98 1.04 -10.48
N TYR A 132 -2.31 -0.11 -10.60
CA TYR A 132 -1.38 -0.56 -9.58
C TYR A 132 -0.29 0.51 -9.35
N SER A 133 0.09 0.78 -8.09
CA SER A 133 1.06 1.83 -7.76
C SER A 133 2.50 1.51 -8.20
N GLY A 134 2.81 0.25 -8.49
CA GLY A 134 4.17 -0.17 -8.82
C GLY A 134 5.07 -0.43 -7.61
N ILE A 135 4.61 -0.16 -6.39
CA ILE A 135 5.46 -0.11 -5.19
C ILE A 135 6.23 -1.41 -4.90
N LEU A 136 5.66 -2.60 -5.16
CA LEU A 136 6.41 -3.86 -4.97
C LEU A 136 7.66 -3.95 -5.85
N LEU A 137 7.68 -3.31 -7.02
CA LEU A 137 8.91 -3.27 -7.85
C LEU A 137 10.01 -2.48 -7.15
N TYR A 138 9.64 -1.35 -6.54
CA TYR A 138 10.55 -0.52 -5.75
C TYR A 138 11.04 -1.28 -4.50
N ASP A 139 10.13 -1.89 -3.74
CA ASP A 139 10.44 -2.64 -2.51
C ASP A 139 11.34 -3.85 -2.80
N LEU A 140 11.20 -4.45 -3.98
CA LEU A 140 12.02 -5.56 -4.47
C LEU A 140 13.36 -5.11 -5.10
N GLY A 141 13.59 -3.81 -5.25
CA GLY A 141 14.82 -3.24 -5.81
C GLY A 141 14.87 -3.16 -7.35
N ASP A 142 13.80 -3.48 -8.07
CA ASP A 142 13.71 -3.27 -9.52
C ASP A 142 13.29 -1.82 -9.84
N GLN A 143 14.25 -0.92 -9.63
CA GLN A 143 14.06 0.51 -9.81
C GLN A 143 13.73 0.87 -11.28
N GLU A 144 14.33 0.19 -12.25
CA GLU A 144 14.10 0.49 -13.67
C GLU A 144 12.64 0.19 -14.07
N SER A 145 12.11 -0.98 -13.68
CA SER A 145 10.72 -1.32 -13.95
C SER A 145 9.76 -0.41 -13.17
N PHE A 146 10.10 -0.05 -11.93
CA PHE A 146 9.32 0.90 -11.15
C PHE A 146 9.21 2.26 -11.86
N ILE A 147 10.32 2.86 -12.29
CA ILE A 147 10.34 4.16 -12.98
C ILE A 147 9.47 4.12 -14.24
N LYS A 148 9.60 3.06 -15.05
CA LYS A 148 8.81 2.90 -16.28
C LYS A 148 7.30 2.81 -15.98
N HIS A 149 6.93 2.07 -14.95
CA HIS A 149 5.53 1.93 -14.54
C HIS A 149 4.98 3.21 -13.91
N ALA A 150 5.76 3.88 -13.06
CA ALA A 150 5.40 5.18 -12.47
C ALA A 150 5.12 6.23 -13.55
N LYS A 151 5.99 6.35 -14.57
CA LYS A 151 5.78 7.25 -15.71
C LYS A 151 4.49 6.95 -16.47
N TYR A 152 4.15 5.67 -16.65
CA TYR A 152 2.89 5.26 -17.26
C TYR A 152 1.67 5.72 -16.45
N VAL A 153 1.66 5.44 -15.14
CA VAL A 153 0.54 5.80 -14.25
C VAL A 153 0.40 7.31 -14.12
N ALA A 154 1.50 8.02 -13.82
CA ALA A 154 1.51 9.47 -13.70
C ALA A 154 1.03 10.15 -15.00
N GLY A 155 1.51 9.69 -16.15
CA GLY A 155 1.08 10.19 -17.45
C GLY A 155 -0.42 9.95 -17.72
N ARG A 156 -0.98 8.82 -17.28
CA ARG A 156 -2.43 8.56 -17.37
C ARG A 156 -3.25 9.49 -16.48
N LEU A 157 -2.84 9.66 -15.22
CA LEU A 157 -3.51 10.55 -14.27
C LEU A 157 -3.49 12.00 -14.76
N LYS A 158 -2.33 12.47 -15.24
CA LYS A 158 -2.17 13.79 -15.84
C LYS A 158 -3.06 13.99 -17.07
N LYS A 159 -3.06 13.05 -18.01
CA LYS A 159 -3.92 13.11 -19.21
C LYS A 159 -5.41 13.13 -18.86
N ALA A 160 -5.79 12.52 -17.74
CA ALA A 160 -7.16 12.54 -17.24
C ALA A 160 -7.50 13.80 -16.41
N GLY A 161 -6.57 14.76 -16.28
CA GLY A 161 -6.77 16.01 -15.55
C GLY A 161 -6.82 15.85 -14.03
N VAL A 162 -6.33 14.73 -13.48
CA VAL A 162 -6.31 14.47 -12.05
C VAL A 162 -5.33 15.41 -11.37
N ARG A 163 -5.79 16.14 -10.35
CA ARG A 163 -4.94 17.04 -9.53
C ARG A 163 -4.86 16.59 -8.07
N LYS A 164 -5.99 16.18 -7.49
CA LYS A 164 -6.11 15.72 -6.11
C LYS A 164 -6.37 14.23 -6.06
N ILE A 165 -5.68 13.54 -5.16
CA ILE A 165 -5.76 12.10 -4.98
C ILE A 165 -5.93 11.77 -3.50
N ILE A 166 -6.94 10.96 -3.20
CA ILE A 166 -7.11 10.33 -1.89
C ILE A 166 -6.63 8.88 -1.99
N THR A 167 -5.71 8.49 -1.12
CA THR A 167 -5.12 7.15 -1.07
C THR A 167 -5.57 6.38 0.16
N VAL A 168 -5.53 5.05 0.09
CA VAL A 168 -6.12 4.16 1.10
C VAL A 168 -5.09 3.38 1.92
N ASP A 169 -3.83 3.39 1.49
CA ASP A 169 -2.76 2.59 2.08
C ASP A 169 -1.41 3.32 2.08
N PRO A 170 -0.51 2.99 3.03
CA PRO A 170 0.77 3.66 3.22
C PRO A 170 1.70 3.60 2.01
N HIS A 171 1.73 2.45 1.32
CA HIS A 171 2.65 2.21 0.20
C HIS A 171 2.25 3.04 -1.02
N THR A 172 0.96 3.04 -1.36
CA THR A 172 0.43 3.87 -2.47
C THR A 172 0.56 5.35 -2.15
N THR A 173 0.33 5.76 -0.89
CA THR A 173 0.52 7.16 -0.46
C THR A 173 1.97 7.58 -0.68
N TYR A 174 2.93 6.79 -0.22
CA TYR A 174 4.35 7.06 -0.39
C TYR A 174 4.78 7.08 -1.86
N ALA A 175 4.30 6.11 -2.66
CA ALA A 175 4.60 6.05 -4.09
C ALA A 175 4.17 7.34 -4.80
N LEU A 176 2.92 7.77 -4.62
CA LEU A 176 2.39 8.93 -5.33
C LEU A 176 2.90 10.27 -4.77
N LYS A 177 3.12 10.37 -3.45
CA LYS A 177 3.49 11.63 -2.79
C LYS A 177 4.99 11.90 -2.80
N VAL A 178 5.84 10.86 -2.81
CA VAL A 178 7.30 10.99 -2.71
C VAL A 178 7.99 10.47 -3.97
N LEU A 179 7.79 9.19 -4.30
CA LEU A 179 8.59 8.55 -5.36
C LEU A 179 8.22 9.03 -6.77
N TYR A 180 6.93 9.22 -7.06
CA TYR A 180 6.46 9.64 -8.38
C TYR A 180 7.02 11.02 -8.77
N PRO A 181 6.96 12.05 -7.91
CA PRO A 181 7.63 13.32 -8.17
C PRO A 181 9.12 13.16 -8.52
N GLU A 182 9.86 12.34 -7.77
CA GLU A 182 11.30 12.13 -7.98
C GLU A 182 11.61 11.49 -9.34
N VAL A 183 10.84 10.49 -9.76
CA VAL A 183 11.17 9.68 -10.95
C VAL A 183 10.44 10.10 -12.22
N THR A 184 9.35 10.86 -12.10
CA THR A 184 8.52 11.30 -13.22
C THR A 184 8.50 12.81 -13.41
N GLY A 185 8.78 13.59 -12.36
CA GLY A 185 8.60 15.04 -12.34
C GLY A 185 7.14 15.48 -12.17
N GLU A 186 6.18 14.55 -12.12
CA GLU A 186 4.76 14.85 -11.96
C GLU A 186 4.36 14.83 -10.48
N THR A 187 3.64 15.87 -10.06
CA THR A 187 3.16 16.05 -8.69
C THR A 187 1.64 16.09 -8.63
N PHE A 188 1.06 15.48 -7.60
CA PHE A 188 -0.37 15.53 -7.30
C PHE A 188 -0.56 15.97 -5.84
N ASP A 189 -1.70 16.58 -5.51
CA ASP A 189 -2.10 16.80 -4.11
C ASP A 189 -2.60 15.46 -3.55
N VAL A 190 -1.69 14.74 -2.87
CA VAL A 190 -1.94 13.39 -2.33
C VAL A 190 -2.19 13.46 -0.84
N LYS A 191 -3.37 12.96 -0.43
CA LYS A 191 -3.75 12.77 0.98
C LYS A 191 -4.10 11.31 1.23
N ALA A 192 -3.71 10.78 2.37
CA ALA A 192 -4.27 9.55 2.90
C ALA A 192 -5.71 9.78 3.32
N TYR A 193 -6.57 8.75 3.21
CA TYR A 193 -8.01 8.87 3.44
C TYR A 193 -8.34 9.46 4.82
N PHE A 194 -7.57 9.14 5.87
CA PHE A 194 -7.80 9.64 7.21
C PHE A 194 -7.47 11.13 7.38
N GLU A 195 -6.65 11.72 6.51
CA GLU A 195 -6.32 13.16 6.55
C GLU A 195 -7.52 14.04 6.15
N VAL A 196 -8.49 13.47 5.44
CA VAL A 196 -9.68 14.18 4.94
C VAL A 196 -10.97 13.77 5.66
N LEU A 197 -10.88 12.92 6.70
CA LEU A 197 -12.05 12.53 7.48
C LEU A 197 -12.48 13.67 8.40
N ASN A 198 -13.79 13.90 8.44
CA ASN A 198 -14.44 14.84 9.34
C ASN A 198 -15.57 14.11 10.06
N LEU A 199 -15.19 13.28 11.03
CA LEU A 199 -16.10 12.49 11.84
C LEU A 199 -16.20 13.10 13.23
N GLN A 200 -17.42 13.29 13.71
CA GLN A 200 -17.74 13.77 15.04
C GLN A 200 -18.80 12.86 15.64
N SER A 201 -18.68 12.52 16.92
CA SER A 201 -19.72 11.77 17.64
C SER A 201 -20.12 12.52 18.90
N SER A 202 -21.40 12.88 19.01
CA SER A 202 -21.97 13.51 20.22
C SER A 202 -22.16 12.51 21.37
N ASN A 203 -22.27 11.22 21.05
CA ASN A 203 -22.61 10.18 22.03
C ASN A 203 -21.40 9.32 22.45
N GLY A 204 -20.23 9.55 21.84
CA GLY A 204 -18.97 8.84 22.09
C GLY A 204 -19.03 7.31 21.90
N ALA A 205 -17.99 6.70 21.36
CA ALA A 205 -17.77 5.26 21.56
C ALA A 205 -17.25 4.98 23.00
N GLY A 206 -17.91 5.58 24.01
CA GLY A 206 -17.41 5.66 25.38
C GLY A 206 -16.91 4.31 25.90
N GLY A 207 -15.68 4.29 26.41
CA GLY A 207 -15.04 3.09 26.95
C GLY A 207 -14.34 2.19 25.93
N VAL A 208 -14.26 2.57 24.64
CA VAL A 208 -13.45 1.83 23.65
C VAL A 208 -11.99 2.31 23.70
N HIS A 209 -11.12 1.39 24.11
CA HIS A 209 -9.67 1.56 24.12
C HIS A 209 -9.03 0.75 22.99
N VAL A 210 -8.13 1.38 22.24
CA VAL A 210 -7.40 0.73 21.15
C VAL A 210 -5.91 1.06 21.24
N THR A 211 -5.06 0.11 20.85
CA THR A 211 -3.64 0.38 20.56
C THR A 211 -3.46 0.45 19.06
N LEU A 212 -2.89 1.55 18.56
CA LEU A 212 -2.63 1.71 17.13
C LEU A 212 -1.24 1.21 16.75
N HIS A 213 -1.20 0.43 15.67
CA HIS A 213 0.04 0.10 14.98
C HIS A 213 0.26 1.11 13.84
N ASP A 214 1.30 1.91 13.95
CA ASP A 214 1.68 2.87 12.90
C ASP A 214 2.40 2.16 11.75
N PRO A 215 1.86 2.17 10.52
CA PRO A 215 2.59 1.69 9.37
C PRO A 215 3.85 2.53 9.15
N CYS A 216 4.97 1.87 8.84
CA CYS A 216 6.27 2.54 8.76
C CYS A 216 6.28 3.71 7.76
N PHE A 217 5.62 3.62 6.61
CA PHE A 217 5.57 4.73 5.67
C PHE A 217 4.74 5.91 6.18
N TYR A 218 3.63 5.66 6.87
CA TYR A 218 2.86 6.74 7.49
C TYR A 218 3.61 7.41 8.63
N GLY A 219 4.24 6.64 9.52
CA GLY A 219 4.98 7.23 10.65
C GLY A 219 6.29 7.87 10.25
N ARG A 220 7.18 7.11 9.58
CA ARG A 220 8.59 7.49 9.36
C ARG A 220 8.80 8.46 8.21
N TYR A 221 8.06 8.28 7.10
CA TYR A 221 8.33 9.02 5.87
C TYR A 221 7.28 10.09 5.57
N LEU A 222 6.06 9.92 6.07
CA LEU A 222 4.95 10.84 5.83
C LEU A 222 4.56 11.64 7.08
N GLU A 223 5.08 11.26 8.26
CA GLU A 223 4.85 11.95 9.54
C GLU A 223 3.35 12.09 9.91
N LEU A 224 2.55 11.08 9.57
CA LEU A 224 1.10 11.08 9.71
C LEU A 224 0.56 10.35 10.95
N SER A 225 1.43 9.92 11.88
CA SER A 225 1.02 9.09 13.02
C SER A 225 -0.04 9.75 13.92
N ASP A 226 -0.02 11.08 14.09
CA ASP A 226 -0.98 11.75 14.97
C ASP A 226 -2.37 11.91 14.36
N VAL A 227 -2.49 11.89 13.04
CA VAL A 227 -3.75 12.11 12.33
C VAL A 227 -4.82 11.05 12.66
N PRO A 228 -4.56 9.72 12.53
CA PRO A 228 -5.56 8.72 12.87
C PRO A 228 -5.93 8.75 14.36
N ARG A 229 -5.00 9.13 15.26
CA ARG A 229 -5.27 9.29 16.69
C ARG A 229 -6.29 10.40 16.95
N LYS A 230 -6.10 11.55 16.28
CA LYS A 230 -7.05 12.68 16.36
C LYS A 230 -8.43 12.30 15.82
N VAL A 231 -8.50 11.61 14.68
CA VAL A 231 -9.78 11.15 14.10
C VAL A 231 -10.51 10.21 15.08
N LEU A 232 -9.81 9.27 15.70
CA LEU A 232 -10.39 8.35 16.68
C LEU A 232 -10.86 9.07 17.96
N SER A 233 -10.07 10.03 18.46
CA SER A 233 -10.47 10.85 19.60
C SER A 233 -11.75 11.64 19.34
N ASN A 234 -11.95 12.18 18.13
CA ASN A 234 -13.16 12.93 17.76
C ASN A 234 -14.44 12.07 17.76
N VAL A 235 -14.31 10.74 17.71
CA VAL A 235 -15.43 9.80 17.80
C VAL A 235 -15.52 9.11 19.17
N GLY A 236 -14.72 9.55 20.14
CA GLY A 236 -14.74 9.06 21.52
C GLY A 236 -13.99 7.75 21.75
N VAL A 237 -13.03 7.41 20.89
CA VAL A 237 -12.14 6.26 21.07
C VAL A 237 -10.83 6.71 21.72
N THR A 238 -10.42 6.05 22.80
CA THR A 238 -9.14 6.32 23.46
C THR A 238 -8.04 5.48 22.84
N VAL A 239 -6.94 6.13 22.42
CA VAL A 239 -5.76 5.45 21.91
C VAL A 239 -4.73 5.29 23.01
N ASP A 240 -4.48 4.06 23.43
CA ASP A 240 -3.49 3.75 24.45
C ASP A 240 -2.07 3.86 23.88
N GLY A 241 -1.16 4.44 24.66
CA GLY A 241 0.26 4.46 24.34
C GLY A 241 0.89 3.07 24.42
N ILE A 242 1.81 2.77 23.52
CA ILE A 242 2.59 1.53 23.58
C ILE A 242 3.61 1.66 24.72
N ARG A 243 3.60 0.73 25.70
CA ARG A 243 4.44 0.75 26.92
C ARG A 243 5.96 0.61 26.68
N LYS A 244 6.45 0.68 25.43
CA LYS A 244 7.88 0.63 25.07
C LYS A 244 8.20 1.58 23.92
N ASN A 245 8.02 2.88 24.16
CA ASN A 245 8.62 3.90 23.31
C ASN A 245 10.03 4.19 23.85
N GLY A 246 11.03 3.46 23.34
CA GLY A 246 12.34 4.10 23.20
C GLY A 246 12.16 5.32 22.29
N PRO A 247 12.92 6.41 22.46
CA PRO A 247 12.70 7.63 21.69
C PRO A 247 12.70 7.28 20.19
N VAL A 248 11.55 7.49 19.55
CA VAL A 248 11.47 7.55 18.09
C VAL A 248 12.24 8.82 17.74
N TYR A 249 13.51 8.66 17.41
CA TYR A 249 14.32 9.75 16.89
C TYR A 249 13.62 10.29 15.64
N TYR A 250 13.12 11.51 15.71
CA TYR A 250 12.87 12.38 14.56
C TYR A 250 14.20 13.07 14.26
N PRO A 251 15.06 12.58 13.35
CA PRO A 251 16.31 13.24 13.09
C PRO A 251 16.08 14.27 11.97
N PHE A 252 15.23 15.28 12.18
CA PHE A 252 15.17 16.44 11.29
C PHE A 252 14.58 17.71 11.92
N GLU A 253 14.84 17.97 13.20
CA GLU A 253 14.97 19.36 13.67
C GLU A 253 16.41 19.82 13.45
N LEU A 254 16.74 20.13 12.19
CA LEU A 254 17.95 20.90 11.89
C LEU A 254 17.63 22.37 12.12
N LYS A 255 18.04 22.83 13.31
CA LYS A 255 18.38 24.22 13.61
C LYS A 255 18.96 24.91 12.38
N LEU A 256 18.15 25.72 11.70
CA LEU A 256 18.63 26.76 10.78
C LEU A 256 19.15 27.93 11.61
N LYS A 257 20.22 27.72 12.38
CA LYS A 257 21.16 28.76 12.80
C LYS A 257 22.54 28.14 12.95
N GLU A 258 23.48 28.71 12.21
CA GLU A 258 24.93 28.49 12.27
C GLU A 258 25.48 27.16 11.76
N LYS A 259 25.70 27.09 10.43
CA LYS A 259 26.94 26.52 9.87
C LYS A 259 27.14 26.92 8.40
N GLU A 260 27.19 28.22 8.15
CA GLU A 260 28.12 28.71 7.12
C GLU A 260 29.52 28.66 7.73
N LYS A 261 30.28 27.64 7.35
CA LYS A 261 31.73 27.66 7.10
C LYS A 261 32.31 26.26 7.22
N ASN A 262 33.00 25.86 6.16
CA ASN A 262 33.97 24.78 6.09
C ASN A 262 33.42 23.36 6.27
N ASP A 263 33.32 22.58 5.19
CA ASP A 263 34.50 21.94 4.59
C ASP A 263 34.04 21.07 3.41
N GLY A 264 34.80 21.13 2.33
CA GLY A 264 34.55 20.33 1.14
C GLY A 264 35.09 18.92 1.33
N ARG A 265 34.22 17.91 1.18
CA ARG A 265 34.62 16.60 0.61
C ARG A 265 33.43 15.72 0.27
N ASN A 266 33.45 15.29 -0.99
CA ASN A 266 32.58 14.34 -1.65
C ASN A 266 32.63 12.95 -0.97
N ARG A 267 31.49 12.44 -0.48
CA ARG A 267 31.31 11.01 -0.16
C ARG A 267 29.92 10.52 -0.57
N ARG A 268 29.92 9.59 -1.53
CA ARG A 268 28.77 8.79 -1.98
C ARG A 268 28.16 8.05 -0.77
N LYS A 269 26.86 8.25 -0.50
CA LYS A 269 26.11 7.50 0.51
C LYS A 269 25.47 6.27 -0.15
N GLY A 270 25.98 5.08 0.20
CA GLY A 270 25.28 3.82 -0.03
C GLY A 270 24.23 3.60 1.06
N PHE A 271 23.04 3.13 0.68
CA PHE A 271 21.97 2.76 1.60
C PHE A 271 22.16 1.31 2.06
N LEU A 272 22.26 1.10 3.38
CA LEU A 272 22.28 -0.23 4.00
C LEU A 272 20.86 -0.52 4.54
N CYS A 273 20.15 -1.43 3.88
CA CYS A 273 18.85 -1.93 4.32
C CYS A 273 19.05 -2.95 5.45
N CYS A 274 18.59 -2.65 6.66
CA CYS A 274 18.69 -3.55 7.80
C CYS A 274 17.45 -4.45 7.88
N TYR A 275 17.56 -5.65 7.30
CA TYR A 275 16.62 -6.76 7.49
C TYR A 275 16.88 -7.41 8.86
N SER A 276 16.13 -7.05 9.89
CA SER A 276 15.98 -7.88 11.11
C SER A 276 14.84 -7.38 11.99
N CYS A 277 13.62 -7.86 11.73
CA CYS A 277 12.58 -7.88 12.77
C CYS A 277 11.55 -8.98 12.47
N SER A 278 11.95 -10.26 12.58
CA SER A 278 11.03 -11.39 12.47
C SER A 278 11.50 -12.60 13.25
N ARG A 279 11.74 -12.46 14.56
CA ARG A 279 12.01 -13.62 15.44
C ARG A 279 11.78 -13.32 16.92
N ARG A 280 10.64 -12.70 17.29
CA ARG A 280 10.21 -12.68 18.70
C ARG A 280 8.74 -12.31 19.01
N CYS A 281 7.81 -12.45 18.06
CA CYS A 281 6.37 -12.39 18.37
C CYS A 281 5.79 -13.81 18.34
N GLY A 282 6.16 -14.61 19.34
CA GLY A 282 5.57 -15.92 19.58
C GLY A 282 4.76 -15.87 20.88
N LYS A 283 3.46 -16.16 20.75
CA LYS A 283 2.45 -16.40 21.80
C LYS A 283 1.72 -15.17 22.34
N GLY A 284 0.41 -15.12 22.05
CA GLY A 284 -0.57 -14.38 22.86
C GLY A 284 -1.26 -13.21 22.18
N PHE A 285 -1.96 -13.41 21.05
CA PHE A 285 -3.01 -12.48 20.62
C PHE A 285 -4.18 -13.27 20.04
N THR A 286 -5.21 -13.49 20.86
CA THR A 286 -6.55 -13.86 20.40
C THR A 286 -7.29 -12.58 20.02
N PRO A 287 -7.75 -12.43 18.76
CA PRO A 287 -8.64 -11.34 18.39
C PRO A 287 -10.03 -11.57 19.02
N ILE A 288 -10.50 -10.60 19.80
CA ILE A 288 -11.86 -10.58 20.33
C ILE A 288 -12.78 -10.17 19.18
N TYR A 289 -13.62 -11.10 18.73
CA TYR A 289 -14.75 -10.83 17.85
C TYR A 289 -15.98 -10.65 18.73
N THR A 290 -16.60 -9.47 18.73
CA THR A 290 -17.94 -9.29 19.27
C THR A 290 -18.97 -9.66 18.20
N SER A 291 -19.96 -10.43 18.65
CA SER A 291 -21.13 -10.98 17.95
C SER A 291 -21.93 -9.96 17.13
#